data_AF-A0A935M569-F1
#
_entry.id   AF-A0A935M569-F1
#
_cell.length_a   1.000
_cell.length_b   1.000
_cell.length_c   1.000
_cell.angle_alpha   90.00
_cell.angle_beta   90.00
_cell.angle_gamma   90.00
#
_symmetry.space_group_name_H-M   'P 1'
#
loop_
_entity.id
_entity.type
_entity.pdbx_description
1 polymer ?
#
loop_
_entity_poly.entity_id
_entity_poly.type
_entity_poly.pdbx_seq_one_letter_code
_entity_poly.pdbx_strand_id
1 'polypeptide(L)' 'MQKGSVWCFYTGDVNQDGIIDATDVSEVDNDAYASLSGSINTDLNGDYFVDASDLGLVDNNAYNAVTAITP' A
#
# COMPACT_ATOMS: atom_id res chain seq x y z
N MET A 1 -3.29 12.53 6.39
CA MET A 1 -4.64 13.14 6.43
C MET A 1 -5.18 13.07 7.86
N GLN A 2 -5.88 14.08 8.38
CA GLN A 2 -6.53 14.02 9.69
C GLN A 2 -8.02 13.70 9.53
N LYS A 3 -8.52 12.64 10.18
CA LYS A 3 -9.97 12.31 10.23
C LYS A 3 -10.46 12.53 11.67
N GLY A 4 -11.10 13.67 11.92
CA GLY A 4 -11.48 14.06 13.28
C GLY A 4 -10.26 14.40 14.13
N SER A 5 -10.01 13.65 15.21
CA SER A 5 -8.85 13.84 16.11
C SER A 5 -7.69 12.88 15.86
N VAL A 6 -7.82 11.97 14.88
CA VAL A 6 -6.78 10.97 14.55
C VAL A 6 -6.13 11.27 13.20
N TRP A 7 -4.84 10.98 13.13
CA TRP A 7 -4.05 11.05 11.92
C TRP A 7 -4.06 9.69 11.21
N CYS A 8 -4.19 9.73 9.90
CA CYS A 8 -4.09 8.59 9.01
C CYS A 8 -3.01 8.87 7.97
N PHE A 9 -2.26 7.83 7.61
CA PHE A 9 -1.29 7.85 6.52
C PHE A 9 -1.84 7.02 5.36
N TYR A 10 -1.45 7.38 4.14
CA TYR A 10 -1.65 6.49 3.01
C TYR A 10 -0.60 5.39 3.06
N THR A 11 -0.99 4.17 2.71
CA THR A 11 -0.12 3.00 2.56
C THR A 11 -0.02 2.65 1.08
N GLY A 12 1.00 1.88 0.69
CA GLY A 12 1.12 1.35 -0.68
C GLY A 12 2.24 1.94 -1.53
N ASP A 13 3.07 2.85 -1.00
CA ASP A 13 4.38 3.17 -1.60
C ASP A 13 5.38 2.12 -1.07
N VAL A 14 5.33 0.93 -1.66
CA VAL A 14 6.06 -0.26 -1.16
C VAL A 14 7.50 -0.28 -1.66
N ASN A 15 7.76 0.36 -2.80
CA ASN A 15 9.09 0.49 -3.39
C ASN A 15 9.85 1.75 -2.89
N GLN A 16 9.18 2.65 -2.16
CA GLN A 16 9.70 3.86 -1.53
C GLN A 16 10.24 4.92 -2.50
N ASP A 17 9.61 5.06 -3.67
CA ASP A 17 9.97 6.08 -4.66
C ASP A 17 9.21 7.41 -4.47
N GLY A 18 8.26 7.45 -3.54
CA GLY A 18 7.46 8.63 -3.21
C GLY A 18 6.20 8.78 -4.05
N ILE A 19 5.87 7.81 -4.90
CA ILE A 19 4.68 7.77 -5.75
C ILE A 19 4.01 6.43 -5.54
N ILE A 20 2.69 6.42 -5.33
CA ILE A 20 1.93 5.17 -5.36
C ILE A 20 1.44 4.96 -6.79
N ASP A 21 2.00 3.98 -7.49
CA ASP A 21 1.66 3.69 -8.89
C ASP A 21 1.58 2.19 -9.24
N ALA A 22 1.52 1.89 -10.53
CA ALA A 22 1.37 0.52 -11.03
C ALA A 22 2.55 -0.40 -10.67
N THR A 23 3.72 0.15 -10.35
CA THR A 23 4.87 -0.63 -9.89
C THR A 23 4.65 -1.16 -8.48
N ASP A 24 4.10 -0.34 -7.57
CA ASP A 24 3.69 -0.80 -6.24
C ASP A 24 2.57 -1.83 -6.30
N VAL A 25 1.57 -1.60 -7.16
CA VAL A 25 0.47 -2.56 -7.40
C VAL A 25 1.05 -3.91 -7.84
N SER A 26 2.06 -3.90 -8.71
CA SER A 26 2.70 -5.13 -9.21
C SER A 26 3.46 -5.87 -8.10
N GLU A 27 4.11 -5.17 -7.17
CA GLU A 27 4.78 -5.79 -6.02
C GLU A 27 3.77 -6.48 -5.09
N VAL A 28 2.67 -5.79 -4.75
CA VAL A 28 1.60 -6.36 -3.91
C VAL A 28 0.91 -7.53 -4.60
N ASP A 29 0.61 -7.44 -5.91
CA ASP A 29 -0.02 -8.53 -6.66
C ASP A 29 0.87 -9.78 -6.73
N ASN A 30 2.18 -9.61 -6.94
CA ASN A 30 3.13 -10.73 -6.94
C ASN A 30 3.19 -11.42 -5.57
N ASP A 31 3.21 -10.67 -4.48
CA ASP A 31 3.27 -11.21 -3.13
C ASP A 31 1.94 -11.84 -2.70
N ALA A 32 0.81 -11.28 -3.14
CA ALA A 32 -0.51 -11.88 -2.97
C ALA A 32 -0.62 -13.21 -3.73
N TYR A 33 -0.13 -13.25 -4.98
CA TYR A 33 -0.06 -14.48 -5.77
C TYR A 33 0.83 -15.54 -5.11
N ALA A 34 1.94 -15.12 -4.50
CA ALA A 34 2.82 -15.99 -3.72
C ALA A 34 2.27 -16.36 -2.33
N SER A 35 1.12 -15.81 -1.93
CA SER A 35 0.48 -16.02 -0.63
C SER A 35 1.44 -15.74 0.54
N LEU A 36 2.20 -14.65 0.43
CA LEU A 36 3.11 -14.25 1.50
C LEU A 36 2.33 -13.83 2.74
N SER A 37 2.96 -14.01 3.89
CA SER A 37 2.39 -13.66 5.20
C SER A 37 3.48 -13.20 6.16
N GLY A 38 3.05 -12.51 7.21
CA GLY A 38 3.91 -11.84 8.18
C GLY A 38 3.94 -10.33 7.99
N SER A 39 4.73 -9.66 8.83
CA SER A 39 4.87 -8.20 8.81
C SER A 39 5.85 -7.77 7.73
N ILE A 40 5.43 -7.86 6.47
CA ILE A 40 6.20 -7.43 5.29
C ILE A 40 5.63 -6.14 4.70
N ASN A 41 6.39 -5.46 3.84
CA ASN A 41 6.02 -4.14 3.31
C ASN A 41 4.77 -4.17 2.41
N THR A 42 4.42 -5.32 1.85
CA THR A 42 3.24 -5.54 1.00
C THR A 42 1.97 -5.90 1.78
N ASP A 43 2.06 -6.13 3.11
CA ASP A 43 0.91 -6.17 4.02
C ASP A 43 0.52 -4.74 4.40
N LEU A 44 -0.48 -4.20 3.71
CA LEU A 44 -0.88 -2.79 3.78
C LEU A 44 -1.97 -2.54 4.80
N ASN A 45 -2.69 -3.59 5.21
CA ASN A 45 -3.76 -3.52 6.18
C ASN A 45 -3.30 -3.94 7.61
N GLY A 46 -2.15 -4.61 7.73
CA GLY A 46 -1.51 -5.05 8.97
C GLY A 46 -2.11 -6.32 9.58
N ASP A 47 -2.76 -7.17 8.79
CA ASP A 47 -3.39 -8.42 9.23
C ASP A 47 -2.50 -9.67 9.08
N TYR A 48 -1.25 -9.47 8.64
CA TYR A 48 -0.23 -10.49 8.39
C TYR A 48 -0.46 -11.37 7.17
N PHE A 49 -1.38 -11.05 6.27
CA PHE A 49 -1.55 -11.74 5.00
C PHE A 49 -1.47 -10.74 3.86
N VAL A 50 -0.74 -11.07 2.79
CA VAL A 50 -0.80 -10.28 1.56
C VAL A 50 -1.87 -10.89 0.68
N ASP A 51 -2.98 -10.19 0.49
CA ASP A 51 -4.10 -10.68 -0.30
C ASP A 51 -4.84 -9.59 -1.09
N ALA A 52 -6.03 -9.93 -1.60
CA ALA A 52 -6.84 -9.01 -2.42
C ALA A 52 -7.26 -7.74 -1.66
N SER A 53 -7.25 -7.75 -0.33
CA SER A 53 -7.54 -6.57 0.48
C SER A 53 -6.41 -5.54 0.41
N ASP A 54 -5.14 -5.97 0.44
CA ASP A 54 -3.98 -5.10 0.22
C ASP A 54 -3.95 -4.58 -1.21
N LEU A 55 -4.24 -5.45 -2.18
CA LEU A 55 -4.31 -5.06 -3.58
C LEU A 55 -5.35 -3.96 -3.80
N GLY A 56 -6.50 -4.05 -3.15
CA GLY A 56 -7.53 -3.01 -3.20
C GLY A 56 -7.10 -1.67 -2.57
N LEU A 57 -6.24 -1.70 -1.55
CA LEU A 57 -5.69 -0.50 -0.93
C LEU A 57 -4.71 0.22 -1.85
N VAL A 58 -3.73 -0.51 -2.40
CA VAL A 58 -2.72 0.07 -3.30
C VAL A 58 -3.34 0.55 -4.61
N ASP A 59 -4.26 -0.22 -5.20
CA ASP A 59 -4.93 0.14 -6.46
C ASP A 59 -5.76 1.43 -6.31
N ASN A 60 -6.52 1.55 -5.21
CA ASN A 60 -7.28 2.77 -4.95
C ASN A 60 -6.37 3.98 -4.70
N ASN A 61 -5.24 3.81 -4.02
CA ASN A 61 -4.29 4.91 -3.79
C ASN A 61 -3.57 5.31 -5.08
N ALA A 62 -3.20 4.35 -5.94
CA ALA A 62 -2.64 4.60 -7.26
C ALA A 62 -3.64 5.32 -8.18
N TYR A 63 -4.90 4.88 -8.20
CA TYR A 63 -5.97 5.54 -8.95
C TYR A 63 -6.16 7.01 -8.52
N ASN A 64 -5.98 7.31 -7.24
CA ASN A 64 -6.06 8.68 -6.70
C ASN A 64 -4.75 9.48 -6.83
N ALA A 65 -3.71 8.93 -7.46
CA ALA A 65 -2.40 9.56 -7.64
C ALA A 65 -1.79 10.09 -6.33
N VAL A 66 -1.81 9.26 -5.28
CA VAL A 66 -1.21 9.61 -4.00
C VAL A 66 0.31 9.66 -4.13
N THR A 67 0.90 10.76 -3.66
CA THR A 67 2.36 10.98 -3.66
C THR A 67 2.83 11.48 -2.30
N ALA A 68 4.07 11.15 -1.94
CA ALA A 68 4.75 11.75 -0.81
C ALA A 68 5.22 13.18 -1.17
N ILE A 69 5.20 14.07 -0.19
CA ILE A 69 5.84 15.39 -0.27
C ILE A 69 6.96 15.39 0.77
N THR A 70 8.20 15.33 0.30
CA THR A 70 9.40 15.34 1.15
C THR A 70 10.04 16.74 1.18
N PRO A 71 10.75 17.12 2.26
CA PRO A 71 11.44 18.42 2.39
C PRO A 71 12.47 18.70 1.30
#